data_AF-A0A3M1E2N2-F1
#
_entry.id   AF-A0A3M1E2N2-F1
#
_cell.length_a   1.000
_cell.length_b   1.000
_cell.length_c   1.000
_cell.angle_alpha   90.00
_cell.angle_beta   90.00
_cell.angle_gamma   90.00
#
_symmetry.space_group_name_H-M   'P 1'
#
loop_
_entity.id
_entity.type
_entity.pdbx_description
1 polymer ?
#
loop_
_entity_poly.entity_id
_entity_poly.type
_entity_poly.pdbx_seq_one_letter_code
_entity_poly.pdbx_strand_id
1 'polypeptide(L)'
;MKKIIAGFVLSAAFMATNAMAGPFGLEMGMSLKEIGGKPEKLRNGVYKIVNVPKPHSAFEFYAVKVGPKSGLCWLKAIGKDIQTNSFGTGIKSAFNEMEKKLESIYGKHQRIDVLYNGSIWSEPNEWVMALLKKERVLGAIWEESKGSSLPPNLKQVALVTGATALDKGYIAIEYSFKNEDACNAELAAQEDEAL
;
A
#
# COMPACT_ATOMS: atom_id res chain seq x y z
N MET A 1 35.49 45.96 41.48
CA MET A 1 34.26 45.24 41.88
C MET A 1 33.57 44.72 40.62
N LYS A 2 33.71 43.42 40.32
CA LYS A 2 33.18 42.78 39.09
C LYS A 2 31.68 42.52 39.25
N LYS A 3 30.86 43.06 38.35
CA LYS A 3 29.43 42.72 38.22
C LYS A 3 29.32 41.42 37.41
N ILE A 4 28.73 40.39 38.00
CA ILE A 4 28.41 39.13 37.33
C ILE A 4 26.99 39.28 36.79
N ILE A 5 26.83 39.29 35.48
CA ILE A 5 25.51 39.20 34.82
C ILE A 5 25.30 37.71 34.51
N ALA A 6 24.38 37.09 35.23
CA ALA A 6 23.94 35.73 34.97
C ALA A 6 22.95 35.75 33.78
N GLY A 7 23.37 35.23 32.63
CA GLY A 7 22.50 35.02 31.47
C GLY A 7 21.76 33.69 31.60
N PHE A 8 20.45 33.75 31.73
CA PHE A 8 19.56 32.59 31.65
C PHE A 8 19.37 32.22 30.17
N VAL A 9 20.00 31.13 29.72
CA VAL A 9 19.74 30.57 28.38
C VAL A 9 18.56 29.62 28.49
N LEU A 10 17.39 30.07 28.04
CA LEU A 10 16.19 29.24 27.92
C LEU A 10 16.34 28.38 26.66
N SER A 11 16.92 27.18 26.79
CA SER A 11 16.94 26.19 25.71
C SER A 11 15.53 25.61 25.53
N ALA A 12 14.81 26.13 24.53
CA ALA A 12 13.61 25.48 24.02
C ALA A 12 14.02 24.20 23.27
N ALA A 13 13.87 23.05 23.93
CA ALA A 13 13.99 21.75 23.27
C ALA A 13 12.83 21.60 22.29
N PHE A 14 13.09 21.80 20.99
CA PHE A 14 12.21 21.37 19.92
C PHE A 14 12.15 19.83 19.97
N MET A 15 11.14 19.29 20.65
CA MET A 15 10.81 17.89 20.50
C MET A 15 10.27 17.73 19.08
N ALA A 16 11.11 17.27 18.16
CA ALA A 16 10.67 16.78 16.87
C ALA A 16 9.70 15.63 17.14
N THR A 17 8.40 15.90 16.99
CA THR A 17 7.41 14.83 16.93
C THR A 17 7.80 14.01 15.70
N ASN A 18 8.29 12.79 15.93
CA ASN A 18 8.35 11.80 14.87
C ASN A 18 6.90 11.51 14.47
N ALA A 19 6.35 12.34 13.59
CA ALA A 19 5.21 11.97 12.79
C ALA A 19 5.60 10.61 12.18
N MET A 20 4.90 9.55 12.59
CA MET A 20 5.06 8.24 11.98
C MET A 20 4.65 8.40 10.53
N ALA A 21 5.64 8.69 9.69
CA ALA A 21 5.43 8.88 8.26
C ALA A 21 4.66 7.67 7.74
N GLY A 22 3.61 7.91 6.96
CA GLY A 22 2.78 6.85 6.41
C GLY A 22 3.57 5.90 5.48
N PRO A 23 2.91 4.86 4.93
CA PRO A 23 3.57 3.84 4.14
C PRO A 23 4.43 4.45 3.02
N PHE A 24 5.69 4.01 2.94
CA PHE A 24 6.72 4.52 2.03
C PHE A 24 7.01 6.03 2.13
N GLY A 25 6.70 6.64 3.29
CA GLY A 25 6.83 8.07 3.52
C GLY A 25 5.71 8.90 2.90
N LEU A 26 4.59 8.27 2.52
CA LEU A 26 3.42 8.94 1.97
C LEU A 26 2.31 9.02 3.01
N GLU A 27 1.72 10.20 3.19
CA GLU A 27 0.70 10.46 4.20
C GLU A 27 -0.66 10.76 3.57
N MET A 28 -1.72 10.35 4.28
CA MET A 28 -3.08 10.71 3.94
C MET A 28 -3.20 12.22 3.73
N GLY A 29 -3.82 12.64 2.62
CA GLY A 29 -4.05 14.04 2.31
C GLY A 29 -2.94 14.73 1.51
N MET A 30 -1.79 14.08 1.28
CA MET A 30 -0.75 14.66 0.43
C MET A 30 -1.28 14.94 -0.99
N SER A 31 -1.04 16.14 -1.49
CA SER A 31 -1.22 16.48 -2.90
C SER A 31 -0.17 15.79 -3.78
N LEU A 32 -0.42 15.71 -5.08
CA LEU A 32 0.59 15.20 -6.03
C LEU A 32 1.91 15.97 -5.99
N LYS A 33 1.85 17.28 -5.69
CA LYS A 33 3.04 18.12 -5.58
C LYS A 33 3.89 17.73 -4.37
N GLU A 34 3.25 17.41 -3.24
CA GLU A 34 3.92 16.97 -2.01
C GLU A 34 4.47 15.55 -2.12
N ILE A 35 3.74 14.65 -2.81
CA ILE A 35 4.26 13.32 -3.17
C ILE A 35 5.52 13.43 -4.03
N GLY A 36 5.51 14.36 -4.99
CA GLY A 36 6.60 14.56 -5.94
C GLY A 36 6.67 13.44 -6.98
N GLY A 37 7.89 13.15 -7.45
CA GLY A 37 8.17 11.98 -8.31
C GLY A 37 7.34 11.92 -9.60
N LYS A 38 7.65 12.77 -10.61
CA LYS A 38 7.13 12.74 -12.00
C LYS A 38 5.91 11.82 -12.23
N PRO A 39 4.72 12.17 -11.71
CA PRO A 39 3.56 11.29 -11.74
C PRO A 39 3.06 11.11 -13.17
N GLU A 40 2.83 9.85 -13.56
CA GLU A 40 2.22 9.47 -14.83
C GLU A 40 0.73 9.19 -14.59
N LYS A 41 -0.17 9.96 -15.21
CA LYS A 41 -1.61 9.77 -15.03
C LYS A 41 -2.04 8.46 -15.70
N LEU A 42 -2.59 7.53 -14.90
CA LEU A 42 -3.13 6.25 -15.40
C LEU A 42 -4.62 6.37 -15.75
N ARG A 43 -5.38 7.09 -14.92
CA ARG A 43 -6.79 7.41 -15.11
C ARG A 43 -7.20 8.58 -14.21
N ASN A 44 -8.48 8.94 -14.16
CA ASN A 44 -8.92 10.02 -13.30
C ASN A 44 -8.53 9.77 -11.83
N GLY A 45 -7.90 10.77 -11.21
CA GLY A 45 -7.39 10.70 -9.84
C GLY A 45 -6.29 9.66 -9.56
N VAL A 46 -5.86 8.82 -10.51
CA VAL A 46 -4.89 7.74 -10.26
C VAL A 46 -3.61 7.94 -11.07
N TYR A 47 -2.48 7.87 -10.39
CA TYR A 47 -1.16 8.17 -10.94
C TYR A 47 -0.18 7.06 -10.61
N LYS A 48 0.69 6.72 -11.56
CA LYS A 48 1.87 5.90 -11.34
C LYS A 48 3.03 6.81 -10.92
N ILE A 49 3.73 6.41 -9.86
CA ILE A 49 4.96 7.04 -9.38
C ILE A 49 6.02 5.95 -9.14
N VAL A 50 7.27 6.25 -9.45
CA VAL A 50 8.39 5.32 -9.24
C VAL A 50 9.22 5.71 -8.01
N ASN A 51 9.29 7.01 -7.71
CA ASN A 51 10.06 7.53 -6.59
C ASN A 51 9.11 7.99 -5.48
N VAL A 52 9.32 7.44 -4.29
CA VAL A 52 8.64 7.80 -3.04
C VAL A 52 9.69 8.09 -1.97
N PRO A 53 9.37 8.83 -0.89
CA PRO A 53 10.38 9.24 0.09
C PRO A 53 11.11 8.09 0.81
N LYS A 54 10.43 6.97 1.06
CA LYS A 54 11.01 5.77 1.70
C LYS A 54 10.69 4.52 0.88
N PRO A 55 11.37 4.28 -0.26
CA PRO A 55 11.08 3.14 -1.11
C PRO A 55 11.50 1.83 -0.44
N HIS A 56 10.91 0.71 -0.86
CA HIS A 56 11.28 -0.62 -0.40
C HIS A 56 11.68 -1.50 -1.58
N SER A 57 12.78 -2.24 -1.46
CA SER A 57 13.45 -2.95 -2.56
C SER A 57 12.60 -4.01 -3.28
N ALA A 58 11.56 -4.51 -2.62
CA ALA A 58 10.60 -5.47 -3.20
C ALA A 58 9.64 -4.85 -4.23
N PHE A 59 9.45 -3.53 -4.23
CA PHE A 59 8.49 -2.84 -5.09
C PHE A 59 9.19 -2.10 -6.22
N GLU A 60 8.53 -2.07 -7.38
CA GLU A 60 9.03 -1.45 -8.61
C GLU A 60 8.41 -0.06 -8.82
N PHE A 61 7.12 0.06 -8.61
CA PHE A 61 6.39 1.32 -8.73
C PHE A 61 5.15 1.32 -7.83
N TYR A 62 4.53 2.48 -7.74
CA TYR A 62 3.35 2.72 -6.90
C TYR A 62 2.25 3.33 -7.75
N ALA A 63 1.02 2.87 -7.54
CA ALA A 63 -0.17 3.58 -7.97
C ALA A 63 -0.73 4.35 -6.77
N VAL A 64 -1.03 5.63 -6.95
CA VAL A 64 -1.63 6.49 -5.91
C VAL A 64 -2.94 7.07 -6.42
N LYS A 65 -3.94 7.13 -5.55
CA LYS A 65 -5.20 7.84 -5.81
C LYS A 65 -5.19 9.15 -5.01
N VAL A 66 -5.33 10.27 -5.70
CA VAL A 66 -5.26 11.61 -5.12
C VAL A 66 -6.48 12.40 -5.55
N GLY A 67 -7.32 12.76 -4.59
CA GLY A 67 -8.46 13.65 -4.81
C GLY A 67 -8.02 15.11 -4.83
N PRO A 68 -8.73 16.00 -5.54
CA PRO A 68 -8.40 17.42 -5.66
C PRO A 68 -8.44 18.17 -4.32
N LYS A 69 -9.32 17.76 -3.38
CA LYS A 69 -9.46 18.39 -2.07
C LYS A 69 -9.01 17.46 -0.96
N SER A 70 -9.39 16.19 -1.04
CA SER A 70 -9.04 15.15 -0.06
C SER A 70 -7.58 14.72 -0.09
N GLY A 71 -6.84 14.97 -1.18
CA GLY A 71 -5.44 14.55 -1.34
C GLY A 71 -5.28 13.03 -1.46
N LEU A 72 -4.08 12.52 -1.12
CA LEU A 72 -3.77 11.09 -1.16
C LEU A 72 -4.75 10.31 -0.28
N CYS A 73 -5.43 9.36 -0.88
CA CYS A 73 -6.50 8.61 -0.22
C CYS A 73 -6.38 7.10 -0.40
N TRP A 74 -5.53 6.67 -1.33
CA TRP A 74 -5.20 5.27 -1.55
C TRP A 74 -3.83 5.12 -2.22
N LEU A 75 -3.14 4.04 -1.90
CA LEU A 75 -1.81 3.72 -2.41
C LEU A 75 -1.73 2.20 -2.67
N LYS A 76 -1.10 1.82 -3.77
CA LYS A 76 -0.73 0.42 -4.05
C LYS A 76 0.70 0.32 -4.53
N ALA A 77 1.54 -0.34 -3.75
CA ALA A 77 2.90 -0.69 -4.13
C ALA A 77 2.90 -1.99 -4.95
N ILE A 78 3.37 -1.94 -6.18
CA ILE A 78 3.45 -3.09 -7.09
C ILE A 78 4.85 -3.69 -7.01
N GLY A 79 4.91 -4.99 -6.71
CA GLY A 79 6.15 -5.75 -6.57
C GLY A 79 6.87 -5.95 -7.89
N LYS A 80 8.17 -6.21 -7.80
CA LYS A 80 8.96 -6.72 -8.94
C LYS A 80 8.50 -8.13 -9.32
N ASP A 81 8.85 -8.54 -10.53
CA ASP A 81 8.69 -9.92 -11.00
C ASP A 81 9.39 -10.91 -10.06
N ILE A 82 8.66 -11.96 -9.69
CA ILE A 82 9.10 -13.10 -8.89
C ILE A 82 9.03 -14.34 -9.78
N GLN A 83 10.18 -14.97 -9.99
CA GLN A 83 10.24 -16.26 -10.67
C GLN A 83 9.59 -17.35 -9.83
N THR A 84 8.78 -18.20 -10.46
CA THR A 84 8.05 -19.27 -9.80
C THR A 84 7.92 -20.49 -10.69
N ASN A 85 7.61 -21.64 -10.08
CA ASN A 85 7.11 -22.81 -10.78
C ASN A 85 5.57 -22.77 -10.87
N SER A 86 4.99 -23.74 -11.56
CA SER A 86 3.54 -23.85 -11.75
C SER A 86 2.74 -24.05 -10.44
N PHE A 87 3.40 -24.54 -9.38
CA PHE A 87 2.85 -24.66 -8.02
C PHE A 87 2.84 -23.34 -7.22
N GLY A 88 3.41 -22.26 -7.77
CA GLY A 88 3.45 -20.94 -7.15
C GLY A 88 4.45 -20.78 -6.02
N THR A 89 5.45 -21.66 -5.91
CA THR A 89 6.38 -21.70 -4.76
C THR A 89 7.08 -20.36 -4.51
N GLY A 90 7.52 -19.66 -5.57
CA GLY A 90 8.19 -18.36 -5.45
C GLY A 90 7.24 -17.29 -4.90
N ILE A 91 6.05 -17.19 -5.48
CA ILE A 91 5.00 -16.23 -5.09
C ILE A 91 4.57 -16.46 -3.63
N LYS A 92 4.29 -17.71 -3.25
CA LYS A 92 3.89 -18.08 -1.89
C LYS A 92 4.97 -17.73 -0.86
N SER A 93 6.24 -17.97 -1.19
CA SER A 93 7.36 -17.67 -0.29
C SER A 93 7.48 -16.16 -0.05
N ALA A 94 7.46 -15.36 -1.12
CA ALA A 94 7.51 -13.90 -1.01
C ALA A 94 6.29 -13.32 -0.27
N PHE A 95 5.09 -13.88 -0.53
CA PHE A 95 3.88 -13.52 0.19
C PHE A 95 4.03 -13.80 1.70
N ASN A 96 4.41 -15.01 2.08
CA ASN A 96 4.56 -15.39 3.49
C ASN A 96 5.61 -14.55 4.23
N GLU A 97 6.71 -14.19 3.55
CA GLU A 97 7.73 -13.32 4.13
C GLU A 97 7.21 -11.89 4.37
N MET A 98 6.52 -11.31 3.37
CA MET A 98 5.95 -9.97 3.49
C MET A 98 4.79 -9.92 4.49
N GLU A 99 3.95 -10.94 4.51
CA GLU A 99 2.84 -11.10 5.46
C GLU A 99 3.34 -11.05 6.90
N LYS A 100 4.39 -11.80 7.24
CA LYS A 100 5.01 -11.76 8.58
C LYS A 100 5.55 -10.38 8.95
N LYS A 101 6.14 -9.66 7.99
CA LYS A 101 6.60 -8.28 8.22
C LYS A 101 5.43 -7.37 8.51
N LEU A 102 4.35 -7.45 7.73
CA LEU A 102 3.15 -6.64 7.95
C LEU A 102 2.42 -7.00 9.24
N GLU A 103 2.36 -8.29 9.61
CA GLU A 103 1.83 -8.75 10.89
C GLU A 103 2.62 -8.14 12.07
N SER A 104 3.95 -8.04 11.97
CA SER A 104 4.76 -7.39 13.00
C SER A 104 4.48 -5.89 13.16
N ILE A 105 3.94 -5.24 12.14
CA ILE A 105 3.64 -3.79 12.12
C ILE A 105 2.19 -3.52 12.51
N TYR A 106 1.25 -4.29 11.97
CA TYR A 106 -0.20 -4.04 12.04
C TYR A 106 -0.96 -5.07 12.89
N GLY A 107 -0.26 -6.07 13.45
CA GLY A 107 -0.85 -7.12 14.27
C GLY A 107 -1.71 -8.09 13.46
N LYS A 108 -2.79 -8.56 14.09
CA LYS A 108 -3.66 -9.62 13.56
C LYS A 108 -4.26 -9.25 12.20
N HIS A 109 -4.39 -10.23 11.32
CA HIS A 109 -5.02 -10.10 10.00
C HIS A 109 -5.93 -11.27 9.67
N GLN A 110 -6.73 -11.10 8.62
CA GLN A 110 -7.42 -12.17 7.94
C GLN A 110 -6.59 -12.62 6.74
N ARG A 111 -6.17 -13.88 6.73
CA ARG A 111 -5.58 -14.52 5.54
C ARG A 111 -6.66 -15.09 4.63
N ILE A 112 -6.47 -14.96 3.33
CA ILE A 112 -7.35 -15.46 2.27
C ILE A 112 -6.50 -16.33 1.34
N ASP A 113 -6.86 -17.60 1.18
CA ASP A 113 -6.32 -18.47 0.12
C ASP A 113 -7.49 -19.30 -0.42
N VAL A 114 -8.09 -18.82 -1.50
CA VAL A 114 -9.35 -19.36 -2.03
C VAL A 114 -9.21 -19.58 -3.52
N LEU A 115 -9.62 -20.77 -3.96
CA LEU A 115 -9.95 -21.06 -5.35
C LEU A 115 -11.45 -20.82 -5.53
N TYR A 116 -11.85 -19.98 -6.48
CA TYR A 116 -13.25 -19.69 -6.73
C TYR A 116 -13.99 -20.92 -7.26
N ASN A 117 -15.26 -21.03 -6.87
CA ASN A 117 -16.11 -22.12 -7.30
C ASN A 117 -16.26 -22.12 -8.83
N GLY A 118 -16.21 -23.30 -9.44
CA GLY A 118 -16.26 -23.47 -10.89
C GLY A 118 -14.92 -23.30 -11.62
N SER A 119 -13.82 -23.06 -10.90
CA SER A 119 -12.50 -23.06 -11.53
C SER A 119 -12.15 -24.44 -12.08
N ILE A 120 -11.69 -24.48 -13.33
CA ILE A 120 -11.17 -25.69 -13.96
C ILE A 120 -9.69 -25.93 -13.62
N TRP A 121 -9.02 -24.93 -13.03
CA TRP A 121 -7.59 -24.95 -12.68
C TRP A 121 -7.41 -25.35 -11.21
N SER A 122 -7.88 -26.54 -10.87
CA SER A 122 -7.96 -27.02 -9.48
C SER A 122 -6.78 -27.89 -9.06
N GLU A 123 -5.96 -28.35 -10.00
CA GLU A 123 -4.83 -29.22 -9.69
C GLU A 123 -3.69 -28.43 -9.02
N PRO A 124 -2.88 -29.06 -8.14
CA PRO A 124 -1.81 -28.37 -7.42
C PRO A 124 -0.78 -27.67 -8.31
N ASN A 125 -0.47 -28.25 -9.48
CA ASN A 125 0.45 -27.70 -10.47
C ASN A 125 -0.19 -26.60 -11.34
N GLU A 126 -1.49 -26.33 -11.20
CA GLU A 126 -2.20 -25.27 -11.91
C GLU A 126 -2.37 -24.02 -11.06
N TRP A 127 -1.76 -23.98 -9.87
CA TRP A 127 -1.91 -22.88 -8.92
C TRP A 127 -1.61 -21.50 -9.53
N VAL A 128 -0.53 -21.38 -10.31
CA VAL A 128 -0.21 -20.11 -11.00
C VAL A 128 -1.19 -19.82 -12.14
N MET A 129 -1.68 -20.84 -12.85
CA MET A 129 -2.70 -20.65 -13.87
C MET A 129 -3.99 -20.10 -13.27
N ALA A 130 -4.47 -20.68 -12.17
CA ALA A 130 -5.63 -20.20 -11.44
C ALA A 130 -5.45 -18.75 -10.98
N LEU A 131 -4.26 -18.39 -10.49
CA LEU A 131 -3.94 -17.01 -10.11
C LEU A 131 -3.92 -16.07 -11.33
N LEU A 132 -3.30 -16.49 -12.44
CA LEU A 132 -3.20 -15.73 -13.69
C LEU A 132 -4.57 -15.48 -14.33
N LYS A 133 -5.48 -16.46 -14.24
CA LYS A 133 -6.88 -16.35 -14.69
C LYS A 133 -7.80 -15.64 -13.70
N LYS A 134 -7.26 -15.18 -12.55
CA LYS A 134 -8.01 -14.53 -11.47
C LYS A 134 -9.10 -15.43 -10.88
N GLU A 135 -8.91 -16.74 -10.97
CA GLU A 135 -9.77 -17.76 -10.40
C GLU A 135 -9.30 -18.20 -9.01
N ARG A 136 -8.10 -17.79 -8.60
CA ARG A 136 -7.55 -17.94 -7.25
C ARG A 136 -7.13 -16.61 -6.67
N VAL A 137 -7.32 -16.46 -5.36
CA VAL A 137 -6.77 -15.36 -4.57
C VAL A 137 -5.91 -15.92 -3.45
N LEU A 138 -4.68 -15.41 -3.34
CA LEU A 138 -3.88 -15.46 -2.12
C LEU A 138 -3.64 -14.03 -1.64
N GLY A 139 -4.09 -13.72 -0.43
CA GLY A 139 -4.06 -12.39 0.16
C GLY A 139 -4.12 -12.38 1.69
N ALA A 140 -3.85 -11.23 2.27
CA ALA A 140 -4.00 -10.95 3.70
C ALA A 140 -4.56 -9.53 3.89
N ILE A 141 -5.49 -9.36 4.82
CA ILE A 141 -6.19 -8.10 5.07
C ILE A 141 -6.07 -7.72 6.54
N TRP A 142 -5.60 -6.50 6.79
CA TRP A 142 -5.60 -5.84 8.09
C TRP A 142 -6.66 -4.74 8.10
N GLU A 143 -7.54 -4.80 9.08
CA GLU A 143 -8.61 -3.84 9.32
C GLU A 143 -9.04 -3.93 10.80
N GLU A 144 -9.53 -2.84 11.38
CA GLU A 144 -9.93 -2.79 12.80
C GLU A 144 -10.98 -3.88 13.14
N SER A 145 -11.93 -4.14 12.24
CA SER A 145 -12.94 -5.20 12.36
C SER A 145 -12.37 -6.62 12.45
N LYS A 146 -11.10 -6.82 12.11
CA LYS A 146 -10.38 -8.11 12.22
C LYS A 146 -9.41 -8.15 13.41
N GLY A 147 -9.38 -7.09 14.22
CA GLY A 147 -8.51 -6.96 15.38
C GLY A 147 -7.10 -6.46 15.06
N SER A 148 -6.89 -5.84 13.90
CA SER A 148 -5.62 -5.21 13.53
C SER A 148 -5.36 -3.94 14.32
N SER A 149 -4.08 -3.63 14.57
CA SER A 149 -3.61 -2.40 15.20
C SER A 149 -3.16 -1.39 14.15
N LEU A 150 -4.12 -0.83 13.41
CA LEU A 150 -3.83 0.15 12.36
C LEU A 150 -3.59 1.56 12.93
N PRO A 151 -2.65 2.34 12.36
CA PRO A 151 -2.56 3.77 12.60
C PRO A 151 -3.88 4.50 12.33
N PRO A 152 -4.19 5.60 13.03
CA PRO A 152 -5.48 6.29 12.94
C PRO A 152 -5.89 6.74 11.53
N ASN A 153 -4.93 6.99 10.65
CA ASN A 153 -5.15 7.45 9.27
C ASN A 153 -5.40 6.29 8.28
N LEU A 154 -5.13 5.04 8.66
CA LEU A 154 -5.34 3.87 7.79
C LEU A 154 -6.70 3.23 8.05
N LYS A 155 -7.46 3.04 6.97
CA LYS A 155 -8.73 2.28 6.96
C LYS A 155 -8.45 0.78 6.82
N GLN A 156 -7.55 0.41 5.92
CA GLN A 156 -7.22 -0.99 5.60
C GLN A 156 -5.81 -1.10 5.02
N VAL A 157 -5.16 -2.23 5.26
CA VAL A 157 -3.98 -2.69 4.52
C VAL A 157 -4.29 -4.05 3.90
N ALA A 158 -3.94 -4.26 2.64
CA ALA A 158 -4.08 -5.55 1.99
C ALA A 158 -2.78 -5.96 1.30
N LEU A 159 -2.30 -7.17 1.58
CA LEU A 159 -1.25 -7.83 0.80
C LEU A 159 -1.94 -8.79 -0.18
N VAL A 160 -1.64 -8.67 -1.46
CA VAL A 160 -2.23 -9.52 -2.50
C VAL A 160 -1.16 -10.09 -3.41
N THR A 161 -1.47 -11.18 -4.08
CA THR A 161 -0.62 -11.80 -5.09
C THR A 161 -1.23 -11.62 -6.49
N GLY A 162 -0.37 -11.65 -7.50
CA GLY A 162 -0.78 -11.69 -8.91
C GLY A 162 0.22 -12.50 -9.73
N ALA A 163 -0.21 -12.95 -10.90
CA ALA A 163 0.64 -13.60 -11.89
C ALA A 163 0.60 -12.81 -13.21
N THR A 164 1.75 -12.69 -13.86
CA THR A 164 1.91 -12.06 -15.18
C THR A 164 2.22 -13.09 -16.26
N ALA A 165 2.74 -14.26 -15.88
CA ALA A 165 2.95 -15.43 -16.72
C ALA A 165 2.87 -16.72 -15.88
N LEU A 166 3.05 -17.88 -16.51
CA LEU A 166 3.01 -19.18 -15.81
C LEU A 166 4.22 -19.44 -14.91
N ASP A 167 5.31 -18.72 -15.16
CA ASP A 167 6.57 -18.78 -14.43
C ASP A 167 6.87 -17.47 -13.68
N LYS A 168 5.96 -16.50 -13.70
CA LYS A 168 6.14 -15.17 -13.10
C LYS A 168 4.92 -14.66 -12.36
N GLY A 169 5.15 -14.09 -11.19
CA GLY A 169 4.16 -13.29 -10.50
C GLY A 169 4.76 -12.19 -9.66
N TYR A 170 3.94 -11.60 -8.81
CA TYR A 170 4.33 -10.48 -7.96
C TYR A 170 3.46 -10.46 -6.71
N ILE A 171 3.91 -9.70 -5.71
CA ILE A 171 3.08 -9.29 -4.57
C ILE A 171 2.78 -7.80 -4.69
N ALA A 172 1.65 -7.37 -4.16
CA ALA A 172 1.33 -5.95 -4.04
C ALA A 172 0.82 -5.65 -2.63
N ILE A 173 1.14 -4.47 -2.11
CA ILE A 173 0.53 -3.98 -0.87
C ILE A 173 -0.34 -2.78 -1.21
N GLU A 174 -1.56 -2.81 -0.73
CA GLU A 174 -2.57 -1.79 -0.88
C GLU A 174 -2.87 -1.16 0.48
N TYR A 175 -2.98 0.16 0.50
CA TYR A 175 -3.29 0.98 1.66
C TYR A 175 -4.47 1.88 1.31
N SER A 176 -5.57 1.68 2.03
CA SER A 176 -6.72 2.60 2.00
C SER A 176 -6.64 3.51 3.22
N PHE A 177 -6.73 4.81 3.01
CA PHE A 177 -6.76 5.80 4.09
C PHE A 177 -8.20 6.12 4.51
N LYS A 178 -8.39 6.72 5.69
CA LYS A 178 -9.74 7.06 6.21
C LYS A 178 -10.49 8.09 5.35
N ASN A 179 -9.80 8.89 4.55
CA ASN A 179 -10.40 9.85 3.60
C ASN A 179 -10.79 9.24 2.23
N GLU A 180 -10.63 7.93 2.03
CA GLU A 180 -10.89 7.29 0.72
C GLU A 180 -12.32 7.53 0.20
N ASP A 181 -13.33 7.50 1.07
CA ASP A 181 -14.72 7.67 0.65
C ASP A 181 -14.99 9.10 0.13
N ALA A 182 -14.42 10.12 0.78
CA ALA A 182 -14.48 11.51 0.31
C ALA A 182 -13.76 11.70 -1.03
N CYS A 183 -12.59 11.09 -1.16
CA CYS A 183 -11.79 11.10 -2.39
C CYS A 183 -12.52 10.45 -3.57
N ASN A 184 -13.16 9.30 -3.35
CA ASN A 184 -13.95 8.64 -4.39
C ASN A 184 -15.15 9.50 -4.80
N ALA A 185 -15.85 10.14 -3.85
CA ALA A 185 -16.96 11.03 -4.16
C ALA A 185 -16.53 12.26 -4.97
N GLU A 186 -15.37 12.86 -4.63
CA GLU A 186 -14.79 13.99 -5.39
C GLU A 186 -14.50 13.61 -6.85
N LEU A 187 -13.90 12.43 -7.06
CA LEU A 187 -13.52 11.97 -8.41
C LEU A 187 -14.73 11.55 -9.25
N ALA A 188 -15.74 10.95 -8.62
CA ALA A 188 -16.99 10.60 -9.31
C ALA A 188 -17.74 11.85 -9.78
N ALA A 189 -17.86 12.88 -8.93
CA ALA A 189 -18.52 14.14 -9.30
C ALA A 189 -17.84 14.82 -10.51
N GLN A 190 -16.51 14.73 -10.64
CA GLN A 190 -15.79 15.24 -11.81
C GLN A 190 -16.07 14.47 -13.10
N GLU A 191 -16.32 13.15 -13.00
CA GLU A 191 -16.70 12.34 -14.16
C GLU A 191 -18.13 12.66 -14.59
N ASP A 192 -19.03 12.88 -13.64
CA ASP A 192 -20.42 13.28 -13.91
C ASP A 192 -20.53 14.68 -14.53
N GLU A 193 -19.67 15.64 -14.11
CA GLU A 193 -19.59 16.99 -14.71
C GLU A 193 -19.10 16.98 -16.18
N ALA A 194 -18.52 15.88 -16.66
CA ALA A 194 -18.03 15.75 -18.02
C ALA A 194 -19.10 15.29 -19.04
N LEU A 195 -20.34 15.06 -18.58
CA LEU A 195 -21.53 14.70 -19.37
C LEU A 195 -22.44 15.91 -19.62
#